data_AF-A0A1S8GSC8-F1
#
_entry.id   AF-A0A1S8GSC8-F1
#
_cell.length_a   1.000
_cell.length_b   1.000
_cell.length_c   1.000
_cell.angle_alpha   90.00
_cell.angle_beta   90.00
_cell.angle_gamma   90.00
#
_symmetry.space_group_name_H-M   'P 1'
#
loop_
_entity.id
_entity.type
_entity.pdbx_description
1 polymer ?
#
loop_
_entity_poly.entity_id
_entity_poly.type
_entity_poly.pdbx_seq_one_letter_code
_entity_poly.pdbx_strand_id
1 'polypeptide(L)'
;MRAARSAWVMGLVALPSVARASGVTGGLSPETMINNICSFILGAFGQSLAILGIIAIGLMWMFGRASLMAVSGVVGGIIIMFGASSLGKMLTGG
;
A
#
# COMPACT_ATOMS: atom_id res chain seq x y z
N MET A 1 -16.90 -29.05 15.58
CA MET A 1 -17.19 -28.22 14.38
C MET A 1 -17.73 -26.81 14.67
N ARG A 2 -18.05 -26.43 15.92
CA ARG A 2 -18.60 -25.09 16.23
C ARG A 2 -17.56 -23.97 16.46
N ALA A 3 -16.34 -24.32 16.84
CA ALA A 3 -15.27 -23.34 17.11
C ALA A 3 -14.67 -22.68 15.85
N ALA A 4 -14.78 -23.34 14.69
CA ALA A 4 -14.27 -22.81 13.43
C ALA A 4 -15.13 -21.63 12.92
N ARG A 5 -16.45 -21.65 13.15
CA ARG A 5 -17.37 -20.57 12.71
C ARG A 5 -17.20 -19.29 13.51
N SER A 6 -16.79 -19.38 14.77
CA SER A 6 -16.55 -18.22 15.64
C SER A 6 -15.23 -17.50 15.34
N ALA A 7 -14.23 -18.19 14.78
CA ALA A 7 -12.98 -17.56 14.34
C ALA A 7 -13.18 -16.64 13.12
N TRP A 8 -14.07 -17.01 12.21
CA TRP A 8 -14.38 -16.21 11.01
C TRP A 8 -15.04 -14.86 11.32
N VAL A 9 -15.82 -14.78 12.39
CA VAL A 9 -16.46 -13.52 12.82
C VAL A 9 -15.47 -12.60 13.52
N MET A 10 -14.45 -13.15 14.19
CA MET A 10 -13.42 -12.36 14.89
C MET A 10 -12.39 -11.76 13.92
N GLY A 11 -12.17 -12.38 12.75
CA GLY A 11 -11.32 -11.84 11.69
C GLY A 11 -11.87 -10.59 10.98
N LEU A 12 -13.20 -10.37 11.04
CA LEU A 12 -13.86 -9.20 10.44
C LEU A 12 -13.72 -7.93 11.27
N VAL A 13 -13.26 -8.02 12.53
CA VAL A 13 -13.07 -6.87 13.44
C VAL A 13 -11.65 -6.31 13.37
N ALA A 14 -10.73 -6.98 12.68
CA ALA A 14 -9.45 -6.41 12.26
C ALA A 14 -9.66 -5.49 11.03
N LEU A 15 -10.58 -4.54 11.13
CA LEU A 15 -10.78 -3.51 10.12
C LEU A 15 -9.53 -2.63 10.08
N PRO A 16 -8.97 -2.33 8.89
CA PRO A 16 -8.01 -1.24 8.78
C PRO A 16 -8.78 0.02 9.15
N SER A 17 -8.38 0.63 10.27
CA SER A 17 -8.93 1.87 10.79
C SER A 17 -9.11 2.91 9.67
N VAL A 18 -10.38 3.25 9.41
CA VAL A 18 -10.84 4.48 8.74
C VAL A 18 -10.00 4.96 7.54
N ALA A 19 -10.44 4.60 6.34
CA ALA A 19 -10.00 5.25 5.11
C ALA A 19 -10.40 6.74 5.12
N ARG A 20 -9.51 7.61 5.60
CA ARG A 20 -9.67 9.07 5.46
C ARG A 20 -9.26 9.45 4.04
N ALA A 21 -10.21 9.92 3.25
CA ALA A 21 -9.93 10.53 1.96
C ALA A 21 -9.01 11.75 2.21
N SER A 22 -7.76 11.65 1.76
CA SER A 22 -6.83 12.77 1.79
C SER A 22 -7.23 13.73 0.69
N GLY A 23 -8.01 14.75 1.02
CA GLY A 23 -8.33 15.83 0.08
C GLY A 23 -7.05 16.57 -0.29
N VAL A 24 -6.69 16.54 -1.57
CA VAL A 24 -5.59 17.36 -2.10
C VAL A 24 -6.12 18.79 -2.23
N THR A 25 -5.85 19.63 -1.24
CA THR A 25 -6.31 21.03 -1.20
C THR A 25 -5.23 22.05 -1.62
N GLY A 26 -4.11 21.59 -2.19
CA GLY A 26 -3.01 22.46 -2.61
C GLY A 26 -3.24 23.10 -3.98
N GLY A 27 -3.14 24.42 -4.06
CA GLY A 27 -3.43 25.25 -5.23
C GLY A 27 -2.71 24.89 -6.53
N LEU A 28 -3.18 25.49 -7.64
CA LEU A 28 -2.88 25.12 -9.02
C LEU A 28 -1.46 25.46 -9.53
N SER A 29 -0.52 25.83 -8.66
CA SER A 29 0.85 26.10 -9.11
C SER A 29 1.55 24.78 -9.49
N PRO A 30 2.28 24.72 -10.62
CA PRO A 30 2.89 23.47 -11.13
C PRO A 30 3.78 22.76 -10.11
N GLU A 31 4.55 23.52 -9.32
CA GLU A 31 5.43 22.98 -8.27
C GLU A 31 4.64 22.35 -7.12
N THR A 32 3.51 22.95 -6.74
CA THR A 32 2.63 22.42 -5.68
C THR A 32 1.92 21.16 -6.15
N MET A 33 1.52 21.10 -7.43
CA MET A 33 0.95 19.89 -8.02
C MET A 33 1.95 18.73 -8.00
N ILE A 34 3.20 18.97 -8.38
CA ILE A 34 4.26 17.94 -8.38
C ILE A 34 4.49 17.43 -6.95
N ASN A 35 4.60 18.33 -5.97
CA ASN A 35 4.79 17.96 -4.56
C ASN A 35 3.59 17.18 -3.98
N ASN A 36 2.36 17.54 -4.36
CA ASN A 36 1.16 16.79 -3.97
C ASN A 36 1.17 15.37 -4.55
N ILE A 37 1.59 15.19 -5.80
CA ILE A 37 1.71 13.87 -6.43
C ILE A 37 2.80 13.04 -5.75
N CYS A 38 3.97 13.63 -5.50
CA CYS A 38 5.05 12.97 -4.77
C CYS A 38 4.58 12.55 -3.36
N SER A 39 3.87 13.43 -2.65
CA SER A 39 3.32 13.14 -1.33
C SER A 39 2.20 12.08 -1.37
N PHE A 40 1.47 11.96 -2.47
CA PHE A 40 0.40 10.98 -2.62
C PHE A 40 0.95 9.58 -2.90
N ILE A 41 1.92 9.48 -3.83
CA ILE A 41 2.57 8.22 -4.21
C ILE A 41 3.42 7.67 -3.06
N LEU A 42 4.12 8.55 -2.33
CA LEU A 42 5.09 8.16 -1.30
C LEU A 42 4.54 8.28 0.12
N GLY A 43 3.39 8.92 0.29
CA GLY A 43 2.75 9.11 1.60
C GLY A 43 1.74 8.01 1.95
N ALA A 44 0.83 8.34 2.86
CA ALA A 44 -0.10 7.39 3.46
C ALA A 44 -1.01 6.67 2.44
N PHE A 45 -1.38 7.35 1.35
CA PHE A 45 -2.18 6.74 0.28
C PHE A 45 -1.42 5.62 -0.44
N GLY A 46 -0.22 5.89 -0.97
CA GLY A 46 0.61 4.87 -1.61
C GLY A 46 0.90 3.68 -0.70
N GLN A 47 1.14 3.93 0.60
CA GLN A 47 1.34 2.87 1.59
C GLN A 47 0.07 2.00 1.77
N SER A 48 -1.12 2.60 1.84
CA SER A 48 -2.37 1.85 1.94
C SER A 48 -2.63 0.96 0.73
N LEU A 49 -2.33 1.45 -0.48
CA LEU A 49 -2.44 0.64 -1.70
C LEU A 49 -1.43 -0.50 -1.72
N ALA A 50 -0.19 -0.27 -1.27
CA ALA A 50 0.83 -1.30 -1.19
C ALA A 50 0.40 -2.45 -0.25
N ILE A 51 -0.12 -2.10 0.93
CA ILE A 51 -0.64 -3.08 1.89
C ILE A 51 -1.82 -3.87 1.29
N LEU A 52 -2.74 -3.19 0.59
CA LEU A 52 -3.88 -3.83 -0.06
C LEU A 52 -3.41 -4.83 -1.15
N GLY A 53 -2.38 -4.49 -1.92
CA GLY A 53 -1.75 -5.38 -2.90
C GLY A 53 -1.11 -6.62 -2.25
N ILE A 54 -0.43 -6.46 -1.12
CA ILE A 54 0.14 -7.59 -0.36
C ILE A 54 -0.96 -8.51 0.16
N ILE A 55 -2.04 -7.96 0.70
CA ILE A 55 -3.20 -8.75 1.18
C ILE A 55 -3.80 -9.55 0.02
N ALA A 56 -4.01 -8.92 -1.14
CA ALA A 56 -4.56 -9.59 -2.31
C ALA A 56 -3.68 -10.77 -2.78
N ILE A 57 -2.36 -10.61 -2.77
CA ILE A 57 -1.42 -11.68 -3.10
C ILE A 57 -1.43 -12.80 -2.07
N GLY A 58 -1.48 -12.46 -0.77
CA GLY A 58 -1.61 -13.46 0.29
C GLY A 58 -2.85 -14.33 0.08
N LEU A 59 -3.98 -13.71 -0.26
CA LEU A 59 -5.21 -14.42 -0.59
C LEU A 59 -5.07 -15.26 -1.87
N MET A 60 -4.51 -14.72 -2.95
CA MET A 60 -4.30 -15.47 -4.20
C MET A 60 -3.37 -16.68 -4.00
N TRP A 61 -2.38 -16.57 -3.11
CA TRP A 61 -1.50 -17.69 -2.76
C TRP A 61 -2.22 -18.74 -1.92
N MET A 62 -3.07 -18.34 -0.97
CA MET A 62 -3.92 -19.27 -0.21
C MET A 62 -4.88 -20.07 -1.10
N PHE A 63 -5.37 -19.49 -2.21
CA PHE A 63 -6.20 -20.20 -3.18
C PHE A 63 -5.41 -20.99 -4.24
N GLY A 64 -4.08 -21.08 -4.11
CA GLY A 64 -3.21 -21.81 -5.04
C GLY A 64 -3.15 -21.22 -6.45
N ARG A 65 -3.58 -19.95 -6.61
CA ARG A 65 -3.67 -19.25 -7.90
C ARG A 65 -2.49 -18.31 -8.18
N ALA A 66 -1.67 -18.00 -7.18
CA ALA A 66 -0.48 -17.15 -7.34
C ALA A 66 0.82 -17.96 -7.37
N SER A 67 1.68 -17.65 -8.34
CA SER A 67 3.05 -18.17 -8.45
C SER A 67 4.04 -17.26 -7.72
N LEU A 68 5.21 -17.81 -7.35
CA LEU A 68 6.32 -17.04 -6.76
C LEU A 68 6.73 -15.83 -7.61
N MET A 69 6.50 -15.90 -8.92
CA MET A 69 6.80 -14.84 -9.88
C MET A 69 5.81 -13.67 -9.80
N ALA A 70 4.54 -13.94 -9.48
CA ALA A 70 3.53 -12.91 -9.23
C ALA A 70 3.78 -12.20 -7.89
N VAL A 71 4.21 -12.97 -6.88
CA VAL A 71 4.60 -12.43 -5.56
C VAL A 71 5.83 -11.52 -5.70
N SER A 72 6.88 -12.00 -6.39
CA SER A 72 8.11 -11.22 -6.57
C SER A 72 7.90 -9.97 -7.40
N GLY A 73 7.01 -10.00 -8.40
CA GLY A 73 6.67 -8.82 -9.19
C GLY A 73 6.10 -7.67 -8.36
N VAL A 74 5.17 -7.97 -7.44
CA VAL A 74 4.57 -6.93 -6.58
C VAL A 74 5.51 -6.50 -5.47
N VAL A 75 6.24 -7.44 -4.84
CA VAL A 75 7.28 -7.08 -3.85
C VAL A 75 8.36 -6.20 -4.50
N GLY A 76 8.80 -6.53 -5.72
CA GLY A 76 9.75 -5.72 -6.49
C GLY A 76 9.21 -4.32 -6.80
N GLY A 77 7.94 -4.22 -7.22
CA GLY A 77 7.30 -2.93 -7.48
C GLY A 77 7.23 -2.02 -6.24
N ILE A 78 6.90 -2.59 -5.07
CA ILE A 78 6.87 -1.87 -3.79
C ILE A 78 8.27 -1.37 -3.42
N ILE A 79 9.29 -2.22 -3.56
CA ILE A 79 10.68 -1.85 -3.27
C ILE A 79 11.16 -0.71 -4.17
N ILE A 80 10.82 -0.73 -5.47
CA ILE A 80 11.22 0.35 -6.39
C ILE A 80 10.51 1.66 -6.04
N MET A 81 9.20 1.62 -5.76
CA MET A 81 8.43 2.82 -5.41
C MET A 81 8.90 3.49 -4.12
N PHE A 82 9.03 2.74 -3.02
CA PHE A 82 9.45 3.32 -1.74
C PHE A 82 10.97 3.44 -1.60
N GLY A 83 11.72 2.61 -2.32
CA GLY A 83 13.18 2.68 -2.39
C GLY A 83 13.66 3.96 -3.07
N ALA A 84 13.00 4.38 -4.16
CA ALA A 84 13.32 5.65 -4.83
C ALA A 84 13.09 6.87 -3.93
N SER A 85 12.06 6.87 -3.09
CA SER A 85 11.83 7.95 -2.12
C SER A 85 12.94 8.03 -1.06
N SER A 86 13.39 6.88 -0.57
CA SER A 86 14.49 6.82 0.38
C SER A 86 15.80 7.29 -0.24
N LEU A 87 16.06 6.88 -1.49
CA LEU A 87 17.23 7.31 -2.25
C LEU A 87 17.20 8.83 -2.53
N GLY A 88 16.03 9.37 -2.89
CA GLY A 88 15.85 10.80 -3.09
C GLY A 88 16.20 11.61 -1.84
N LYS A 89 15.69 11.21 -0.67
CA LYS A 89 16.02 11.88 0.61
C LYS A 89 17.51 11.84 0.94
N MET A 90 18.17 10.71 0.67
CA MET A 90 19.62 10.57 0.87
C MET A 90 20.43 11.45 -0.08
N LEU A 91 19.98 11.62 -1.33
CA LEU A 91 20.66 12.41 -2.36
C LEU A 91 20.41 13.92 -2.22
N THR A 92 19.25 14.33 -1.69
CA THR A 92 18.94 15.75 -1.44
C THR A 92 19.44 16.24 -0.09
N GLY A 93 20.19 15.42 0.65
CA GLY A 93 20.87 15.81 1.88
C GLY A 93 20.10 15.62 3.19
N GLY A 94 18.81 15.26 3.16
CA GLY A 94 17.96 15.21 4.35
C GLY A 94 17.54 16.59 4.85
#